data_AF-A0A7D9DQV2-F1
#
_entry.id   AF-A0A7D9DQV2-F1
#
_cell.length_a   1.000
_cell.length_b   1.000
_cell.length_c   1.000
_cell.angle_alpha   90.00
_cell.angle_beta   90.00
_cell.angle_gamma   90.00
#
_symmetry.space_group_name_H-M   'P 1'
#
loop_
_entity.id
_entity.type
_entity.pdbx_description
1 polymer ?
#
loop_
_entity_poly.entity_id
_entity_poly.type
_entity_poly.pdbx_seq_one_letter_code
_entity_poly.pdbx_strand_id
1 'polypeptide(L)'
;MSRLNQLERQVADGITKQEACEALMGLHALTGRDTVSAFPSKGKLQPMQMLIKNHIYVKTMKDIGKEWSVNDDTFSATEEFVCHLYGRKGTSVDSLRYELCYAKGGKVTPEALPPCQSSLWLHVSRANYIRLLSGGELQKRVLISLLRMSMAGMQALPF
;
A
#
# COMPACT_ATOMS: atom_id res chain seq x y z
N MET A 1 -21.68 10.00 13.73
CA MET A 1 -21.30 9.96 12.29
C MET A 1 -20.56 8.66 12.02
N SER A 2 -20.86 7.96 10.93
CA SER A 2 -20.18 6.70 10.60
C SER A 2 -18.71 6.96 10.20
N ARG A 3 -17.81 5.99 10.44
CA ARG A 3 -16.41 6.07 9.99
C ARG A 3 -16.29 6.25 8.47
N LEU A 4 -17.27 5.76 7.71
CA LEU A 4 -17.37 5.94 6.26
C LEU A 4 -17.51 7.42 5.88
N ASN A 5 -18.41 8.15 6.55
CA ASN A 5 -18.60 9.58 6.27
C ASN A 5 -17.34 10.40 6.62
N GLN A 6 -16.50 9.92 7.53
CA GLN A 6 -15.23 10.56 7.86
C GLN A 6 -14.14 10.26 6.81
N LEU A 7 -14.16 9.06 6.21
CA LEU A 7 -13.26 8.69 5.12
C LEU A 7 -13.62 9.39 3.81
N GLU A 8 -14.91 9.51 3.49
CA GLU A 8 -15.38 10.25 2.30
C GLU A 8 -14.92 11.71 2.33
N ARG A 9 -14.88 12.33 3.51
CA ARG A 9 -14.34 13.69 3.71
C ARG A 9 -12.81 13.79 3.59
N GLN A 10 -12.10 12.66 3.65
CA GLN A 10 -10.64 12.60 3.57
C GLN A 10 -10.14 12.28 2.17
N VAL A 11 -11.02 11.92 1.24
CA VAL A 11 -10.68 11.72 -0.16
C VAL A 11 -10.31 13.09 -0.75
N ALA A 12 -9.17 13.18 -1.43
CA ALA A 12 -8.76 14.42 -2.08
C ALA A 12 -9.77 14.82 -3.16
N ASP A 13 -10.02 16.12 -3.30
CA ASP A 13 -10.96 16.67 -4.27
C ASP A 13 -10.61 16.19 -5.68
N GLY A 14 -11.62 15.68 -6.40
CA GLY A 14 -11.45 15.18 -7.77
C GLY A 14 -11.07 13.71 -7.91
N ILE A 15 -10.80 12.97 -6.83
CA ILE A 15 -10.70 11.50 -6.89
C ILE A 15 -12.11 10.90 -6.93
N THR A 16 -12.44 10.22 -8.03
CA THR A 16 -13.75 9.57 -8.13
C THR A 16 -13.82 8.30 -7.27
N LYS A 17 -15.03 7.87 -6.89
CA LYS A 17 -15.23 6.60 -6.15
C LYS A 17 -14.64 5.40 -6.90
N GLN A 18 -14.75 5.41 -8.23
CA GLN A 18 -14.22 4.34 -9.08
C GLN A 18 -12.69 4.28 -9.02
N GLU A 19 -12.03 5.43 -9.12
CA GLU A 19 -10.57 5.49 -9.04
C GLU A 19 -10.04 5.09 -7.68
N ALA A 20 -10.73 5.50 -6.61
CA ALA A 20 -10.41 5.05 -5.26
C ALA A 20 -10.54 3.53 -5.16
N CYS A 21 -11.62 2.92 -5.65
CA CYS A 21 -11.80 1.47 -5.66
C CYS A 21 -10.67 0.75 -6.43
N GLU A 22 -10.31 1.23 -7.62
CA GLU A 22 -9.23 0.65 -8.42
C GLU A 22 -7.88 0.73 -7.71
N ALA A 23 -7.55 1.89 -7.15
CA ALA A 23 -6.33 2.08 -6.38
C ALA A 23 -6.28 1.20 -5.12
N LEU A 24 -7.41 1.02 -4.44
CA LEU A 24 -7.51 0.13 -3.27
C LEU A 24 -7.18 -1.33 -3.62
N MET A 25 -7.48 -1.77 -4.85
CA MET A 25 -7.13 -3.11 -5.29
C MET A 25 -5.62 -3.29 -5.47
N GLY A 26 -4.94 -2.30 -6.04
CA GLY A 26 -3.48 -2.28 -6.12
C GLY A 26 -2.84 -2.21 -4.73
N LEU A 27 -3.37 -1.36 -3.86
CA LEU A 27 -2.90 -1.24 -2.49
C LEU A 27 -3.08 -2.53 -1.68
N HIS A 28 -4.21 -3.23 -1.88
CA HIS A 28 -4.45 -4.51 -1.22
C HIS A 28 -3.43 -5.57 -1.65
N ALA A 29 -3.11 -5.63 -2.95
CA ALA A 29 -2.09 -6.52 -3.46
C ALA A 29 -0.70 -6.20 -2.87
N LEU A 30 -0.39 -4.91 -2.68
CA LEU A 30 0.89 -4.44 -2.14
C LEU A 30 1.00 -4.65 -0.62
N THR A 31 -0.01 -4.27 0.16
CA THR A 31 0.08 -4.23 1.64
C THR A 31 -0.17 -5.58 2.32
N GLY A 32 -0.42 -6.64 1.55
CA GLY A 32 -0.54 -7.99 2.08
C GLY A 32 -1.84 -8.68 1.66
N ARG A 33 -1.67 -9.65 0.78
CA ARG A 33 -2.53 -10.83 0.54
C ARG A 33 -1.75 -12.03 1.07
N ASP A 34 -2.37 -13.17 1.34
CA ASP A 34 -1.64 -14.37 1.82
C ASP A 34 -0.45 -14.79 0.93
N THR A 35 -0.42 -14.34 -0.33
CA THR A 35 0.61 -14.59 -1.33
C THR A 35 1.67 -13.48 -1.47
N VAL A 36 1.52 -12.33 -0.81
CA VAL A 36 2.45 -11.18 -0.83
C VAL A 36 2.75 -10.80 0.61
N SER A 37 4.04 -10.68 0.97
CA SER A 37 4.43 -10.31 2.34
C SER A 37 3.76 -9.01 2.78
N ALA A 38 3.49 -8.85 4.08
CA ALA A 38 3.02 -7.58 4.62
C ALA A 38 4.22 -6.67 4.99
N PHE A 39 4.01 -5.36 4.96
CA PHE A 39 4.95 -4.42 5.56
C PHE A 39 4.87 -4.51 7.09
N PRO A 40 5.96 -4.84 7.81
CA PRO A 40 5.93 -5.01 9.26
C PRO A 40 5.43 -3.75 9.96
N SER A 41 4.58 -3.93 10.97
CA SER A 41 4.02 -2.83 11.77
C SER A 41 3.19 -1.79 10.98
N LYS A 42 2.88 -2.06 9.69
CA LYS A 42 2.02 -1.20 8.86
C LYS A 42 0.69 -1.91 8.64
N GLY A 43 -0.33 -1.50 9.39
CA GLY A 43 -1.71 -1.95 9.17
C GLY A 43 -2.28 -1.43 7.84
N LYS A 44 -3.49 -1.86 7.45
CA LYS A 44 -4.13 -1.45 6.18
C LYS A 44 -4.72 -0.04 6.20
N LEU A 45 -5.09 0.46 7.38
CA LEU A 45 -5.81 1.73 7.52
C LEU A 45 -4.93 2.94 7.15
N GLN A 46 -3.70 3.00 7.70
CA GLN A 46 -2.76 4.08 7.43
C GLN A 46 -2.44 4.22 5.91
N PRO A 47 -1.97 3.17 5.20
CA PRO A 47 -1.70 3.27 3.77
C PRO A 47 -2.93 3.61 2.94
N MET A 48 -4.13 3.13 3.35
CA MET A 48 -5.39 3.48 2.70
C MET A 48 -5.71 4.97 2.83
N GLN A 49 -5.55 5.54 4.03
CA GLN A 49 -5.77 6.98 4.27
C GLN A 49 -4.75 7.84 3.52
N MET A 50 -3.50 7.38 3.41
CA MET A 50 -2.47 8.06 2.63
C MET A 50 -2.78 8.04 1.14
N LEU A 51 -3.25 6.89 0.64
CA LEU A 51 -3.60 6.69 -0.76
C LEU A 51 -4.69 7.67 -1.21
N ILE A 52 -5.83 7.70 -0.51
CA ILE A 52 -7.00 8.51 -0.93
C ILE A 52 -6.77 10.03 -0.83
N LYS A 53 -5.67 10.47 -0.22
CA LYS A 53 -5.29 11.88 -0.07
C LYS A 53 -4.31 12.37 -1.15
N ASN A 54 -3.84 11.49 -2.04
CA ASN A 54 -2.81 11.83 -3.00
C ASN A 54 -3.10 11.19 -4.38
N HIS A 55 -3.34 12.04 -5.38
CA HIS A 55 -3.62 11.63 -6.75
C HIS A 55 -2.49 10.81 -7.38
N ILE A 56 -1.22 11.11 -7.03
CA ILE A 56 -0.06 10.35 -7.51
C ILE A 56 -0.17 8.92 -6.99
N TYR A 57 -0.40 8.74 -5.69
CA TYR A 57 -0.53 7.41 -5.10
C TYR A 57 -1.74 6.66 -5.66
N VAL A 58 -2.87 7.34 -5.88
CA VAL A 58 -4.04 6.73 -6.54
C VAL A 58 -3.69 6.23 -7.93
N LYS A 59 -3.04 7.06 -8.75
CA LYS A 59 -2.59 6.67 -10.09
C LYS A 59 -1.62 5.49 -10.03
N THR A 60 -0.58 5.57 -9.21
CA THR A 60 0.43 4.51 -9.05
C THR A 60 -0.20 3.18 -8.65
N MET A 61 -1.08 3.17 -7.64
CA MET A 61 -1.74 1.95 -7.20
C MET A 61 -2.74 1.41 -8.24
N LYS A 62 -3.36 2.27 -9.05
CA LYS A 62 -4.16 1.84 -10.20
C LYS A 62 -3.30 1.13 -11.25
N ASP A 63 -2.05 1.58 -11.42
CA ASP A 63 -1.13 1.05 -12.44
C ASP A 63 -0.58 -0.34 -12.06
N ILE A 64 -0.60 -0.71 -10.77
CA ILE A 64 -0.26 -2.06 -10.31
C ILE A 64 -1.20 -3.12 -10.93
N GLY A 65 -0.60 -4.05 -11.66
CA GLY A 65 -1.25 -5.19 -12.30
C GLY A 65 -1.97 -4.85 -13.61
N LYS A 66 -1.68 -3.69 -14.22
CA LYS A 66 -2.13 -3.37 -15.59
C LYS A 66 -1.25 -4.04 -16.67
N GLU A 67 0.03 -4.17 -16.39
CA GLU A 67 1.02 -4.74 -17.29
C GLU A 67 1.77 -5.88 -16.61
N TRP A 68 2.40 -6.77 -17.39
CA TRP A 68 3.14 -7.91 -16.88
C TRP A 68 4.39 -7.51 -16.09
N SER A 69 5.04 -6.42 -16.50
CA SER A 69 6.23 -5.85 -15.88
C SER A 69 5.91 -4.53 -15.20
N VAL A 70 6.57 -4.27 -14.07
CA VAL A 70 6.53 -2.96 -13.41
C VAL A 70 7.56 -2.06 -14.09
N ASN A 71 7.14 -0.91 -14.61
CA ASN A 71 8.06 0.08 -15.15
C ASN A 71 8.69 0.94 -14.03
N ASP A 72 9.79 1.61 -14.35
CA ASP A 72 10.58 2.39 -13.40
C ASP A 72 9.77 3.53 -12.75
N ASP A 73 8.88 4.19 -13.49
CA ASP A 73 8.03 5.26 -12.96
C ASP A 73 7.06 4.74 -11.90
N THR A 74 6.42 3.59 -12.16
CA THR A 74 5.50 2.94 -11.22
C THR A 74 6.25 2.45 -9.99
N PHE A 75 7.45 1.89 -10.18
CA PHE A 75 8.29 1.48 -9.07
C PHE A 75 8.73 2.66 -8.22
N SER A 76 9.26 3.72 -8.83
CA SER A 76 9.75 4.92 -8.14
C SER A 76 8.64 5.60 -7.33
N ALA A 77 7.44 5.74 -7.90
CA ALA A 77 6.30 6.29 -7.16
C ALA A 77 5.81 5.35 -6.04
N THR A 78 5.95 4.03 -6.21
CA THR A 78 5.67 3.06 -5.15
C THR A 78 6.73 3.13 -4.04
N GLU A 79 7.99 3.35 -4.39
CA GLU A 79 9.09 3.55 -3.45
C GLU A 79 8.87 4.81 -2.61
N GLU A 80 8.43 5.91 -3.23
CA GLU A 80 8.07 7.14 -2.52
C GLU A 80 6.90 6.91 -1.56
N PHE A 81 5.87 6.18 -2.00
CA PHE A 81 4.74 5.79 -1.15
C PHE A 81 5.21 4.99 0.07
N VAL A 82 6.12 4.02 -0.12
CA VAL A 82 6.67 3.22 0.97
C VAL A 82 7.53 4.09 1.89
N CYS A 83 8.36 4.99 1.39
CA CYS A 83 9.11 5.92 2.23
C CYS A 83 8.15 6.71 3.14
N HIS A 84 7.10 7.27 2.55
CA HIS A 84 6.10 8.04 3.28
C HIS A 84 5.37 7.17 4.33
N LEU A 85 5.13 5.88 4.04
CA LEU A 85 4.51 4.93 4.97
C LEU A 85 5.41 4.67 6.20
N TYR A 86 6.73 4.78 6.02
CA TYR A 86 7.72 4.69 7.09
C TYR A 86 8.07 6.05 7.73
N GLY A 87 7.32 7.11 7.39
CA GLY A 87 7.30 8.37 8.13
C GLY A 87 8.17 9.49 7.54
N ARG A 88 8.78 9.28 6.36
CA ARG A 88 9.49 10.37 5.66
C ARG A 88 9.15 10.37 4.17
N LYS A 89 8.91 11.55 3.61
CA LYS A 89 8.87 11.71 2.16
C LYS A 89 10.29 11.60 1.62
N GLY A 90 10.51 10.75 0.64
CA GLY A 90 11.81 10.48 0.05
C GLY A 90 11.64 9.56 -1.15
N THR A 91 12.66 9.46 -1.99
CA THR A 91 12.60 8.69 -3.24
C THR A 91 13.32 7.35 -3.16
N SER A 92 14.05 7.08 -2.06
CA SER A 92 14.85 5.86 -1.89
C SER A 92 14.63 5.24 -0.52
N VAL A 93 14.16 3.99 -0.49
CA VAL A 93 14.01 3.26 0.77
C VAL A 93 15.36 2.94 1.41
N ASP A 94 16.42 2.75 0.63
CA ASP A 94 17.76 2.47 1.17
C ASP A 94 18.34 3.69 1.89
N SER A 95 18.16 4.88 1.32
CA SER A 95 18.54 6.14 1.99
C SER A 95 17.76 6.31 3.29
N LEU A 96 16.45 6.05 3.26
CA LEU A 96 15.61 6.12 4.45
C LEU A 96 16.02 5.09 5.52
N ARG A 97 16.38 3.87 5.12
CA ARG A 97 16.90 2.85 6.05
C ARG A 97 18.15 3.35 6.76
N TYR A 98 19.10 3.92 6.01
CA TYR A 98 20.32 4.49 6.57
C TYR A 98 20.00 5.60 7.58
N GLU A 99 19.14 6.55 7.21
CA GLU A 99 18.73 7.65 8.08
C GLU A 99 18.06 7.16 9.37
N LEU A 100 17.13 6.20 9.27
CA LEU A 100 16.43 5.65 10.44
C LEU A 100 17.38 4.90 11.38
N CYS A 101 18.32 4.12 10.83
CA CYS A 101 19.36 3.44 11.60
C CYS A 101 20.28 4.44 12.30
N TYR A 102 20.74 5.46 11.57
CA TYR A 102 21.63 6.48 12.09
C TYR A 102 20.96 7.33 13.18
N ALA A 103 19.74 7.82 12.94
CA ALA A 103 19.00 8.67 13.85
C ALA A 103 18.68 8.00 15.21
N LYS A 104 18.62 6.67 15.26
CA LYS A 104 18.42 5.91 16.50
C LYS A 104 19.69 5.28 17.07
N GLY A 105 20.87 5.71 16.60
CA GLY A 105 22.17 5.20 17.07
C GLY A 105 22.31 3.68 16.92
N GLY A 106 21.78 3.11 15.83
CA GLY A 106 21.82 1.68 15.53
C GLY A 106 20.82 0.81 16.31
N LYS A 107 20.03 1.38 17.23
CA LYS A 107 19.03 0.66 18.03
C LYS A 107 17.65 0.68 17.35
N VAL A 108 17.56 0.16 16.13
CA VAL A 108 16.30 0.03 15.39
C VAL A 108 15.92 -1.44 15.27
N THR A 109 14.68 -1.78 15.61
CA THR A 109 14.15 -3.11 15.33
C THR A 109 13.94 -3.28 13.82
N PRO A 110 14.28 -4.43 13.22
CA PRO A 110 14.14 -4.63 11.77
C PRO A 110 12.75 -4.31 11.23
N GLU A 111 11.70 -4.53 12.03
CA GLU A 111 10.29 -4.29 11.69
C GLU A 111 9.93 -2.80 11.60
N ALA A 112 10.77 -1.92 12.14
CA ALA A 112 10.62 -0.47 12.03
C ALA A 112 11.28 0.11 10.79
N LEU A 113 12.04 -0.70 10.04
CA LEU A 113 12.72 -0.28 8.82
C LEU A 113 11.90 -0.65 7.57
N PRO A 114 11.87 0.21 6.53
CA PRO A 114 11.33 -0.20 5.23
C PRO A 114 12.19 -1.32 4.63
N PRO A 115 11.67 -2.12 3.68
CA PRO A 115 12.49 -3.06 2.93
C PRO A 115 13.65 -2.34 2.22
N CYS A 116 14.74 -3.05 1.91
CA CYS A 116 15.73 -2.50 0.97
C CYS A 116 15.17 -2.45 -0.44
N GLN A 117 15.77 -1.66 -1.33
CA GLN A 117 15.25 -1.44 -2.68
C GLN A 117 15.07 -2.74 -3.46
N SER A 118 16.03 -3.67 -3.40
CA SER A 118 15.93 -4.97 -4.08
C SER A 118 14.78 -5.83 -3.56
N SER A 119 14.56 -5.83 -2.24
CA SER A 119 13.42 -6.54 -1.63
C SER A 119 12.10 -5.87 -1.99
N LEU A 120 12.07 -4.54 -2.04
CA LEU A 120 10.90 -3.79 -2.46
C LEU A 120 10.57 -4.08 -3.92
N TRP A 121 11.56 -4.11 -4.83
CA TRP A 121 11.37 -4.46 -6.24
C TRP A 121 10.66 -5.80 -6.39
N LEU A 122 11.21 -6.86 -5.78
CA LEU A 122 10.61 -8.19 -5.84
C LEU A 122 9.19 -8.23 -5.26
N HIS A 123 8.97 -7.50 -4.17
CA HIS A 123 7.66 -7.40 -3.53
C HIS A 123 6.64 -6.69 -4.45
N VAL A 124 7.00 -5.56 -5.07
CA VAL A 124 6.15 -4.82 -6.01
C VAL A 124 5.89 -5.65 -7.28
N SER A 125 6.91 -6.32 -7.83
CA SER A 125 6.74 -7.23 -8.98
C SER A 125 5.78 -8.37 -8.66
N ARG A 126 5.85 -8.95 -7.46
CA ARG A 126 4.93 -9.99 -7.03
C ARG A 126 3.50 -9.45 -6.86
N ALA A 127 3.34 -8.29 -6.22
CA ALA A 127 2.04 -7.64 -6.09
C ALA A 127 1.41 -7.36 -7.46
N ASN A 128 2.22 -6.86 -8.41
CA ASN A 128 1.82 -6.61 -9.79
C ASN A 128 1.32 -7.88 -10.48
N TYR A 129 2.10 -8.96 -10.43
CA TYR A 129 1.74 -10.24 -11.04
C TYR A 129 0.44 -10.82 -10.46
N ILE A 130 0.31 -10.86 -9.13
CA ILE A 130 -0.88 -11.38 -8.45
C ILE A 130 -2.12 -10.52 -8.80
N ARG A 131 -1.96 -9.20 -8.87
CA ARG A 131 -3.04 -8.28 -9.23
C ARG A 131 -3.49 -8.45 -10.67
N LEU A 132 -2.56 -8.67 -11.59
CA LEU A 132 -2.83 -8.93 -13.01
C LEU A 132 -3.58 -10.25 -13.18
N LEU A 133 -3.07 -11.34 -12.60
CA LEU A 133 -3.70 -12.66 -12.67
C LEU A 133 -5.10 -12.72 -12.05
N SER A 134 -5.36 -11.89 -11.03
CA SER A 134 -6.63 -11.98 -10.30
C SER A 134 -7.85 -11.55 -11.12
N GLY A 135 -7.67 -10.86 -12.26
CA GLY A 135 -8.77 -10.43 -13.13
C GLY A 135 -9.88 -9.60 -12.42
N GLY A 136 -10.82 -9.03 -13.18
CA GLY A 136 -11.91 -8.22 -12.60
C GLY A 136 -12.94 -9.02 -11.78
N GLU A 137 -12.95 -10.34 -11.89
CA GLU A 137 -14.10 -11.18 -11.47
C GLU A 137 -13.98 -11.72 -10.04
N LEU A 138 -12.76 -11.95 -9.53
CA LEU A 138 -12.53 -12.32 -8.13
C LEU A 138 -12.63 -11.13 -7.15
N GLN A 139 -12.62 -9.89 -7.66
CA GLN A 139 -12.44 -8.67 -6.86
C GLN A 139 -13.72 -8.12 -6.22
N LYS A 140 -14.91 -8.36 -6.81
CA LYS A 140 -16.18 -7.93 -6.19
C LYS A 140 -16.38 -8.56 -4.81
N ARG A 141 -15.99 -9.84 -4.63
CA ARG A 141 -16.12 -10.56 -3.35
C ARG A 141 -15.10 -10.10 -2.31
N VAL A 142 -13.87 -9.80 -2.71
CA VAL A 142 -12.80 -9.34 -1.81
C VAL A 142 -12.99 -7.88 -1.41
N LEU A 143 -13.44 -7.00 -2.30
CA LEU A 143 -13.76 -5.61 -1.97
C LEU A 143 -14.93 -5.52 -0.98
N ILE A 144 -15.97 -6.34 -1.16
CA ILE A 144 -17.07 -6.49 -0.19
C ILE A 144 -16.55 -7.04 1.15
N SER A 145 -15.62 -8.00 1.13
CA SER A 145 -14.98 -8.53 2.35
C SER A 145 -14.13 -7.49 3.08
N LEU A 146 -13.28 -6.74 2.39
CA LEU A 146 -12.42 -5.69 2.97
C LEU A 146 -13.24 -4.50 3.50
N LEU A 147 -14.30 -4.10 2.80
CA LEU A 147 -15.26 -3.11 3.31
C LEU A 147 -15.95 -3.64 4.57
N ARG A 148 -16.34 -4.92 4.60
CA ARG A 148 -16.93 -5.56 5.80
C ARG A 148 -15.93 -5.71 6.96
N MET A 149 -14.67 -6.02 6.70
CA MET A 149 -13.61 -6.14 7.72
C MET A 149 -13.14 -4.78 8.26
N SER A 150 -13.29 -3.70 7.49
CA SER A 150 -13.10 -2.33 7.99
C SER A 150 -14.28 -1.87 8.87
N MET A 151 -15.48 -2.42 8.61
CA MET A 151 -16.71 -2.16 9.38
C MET A 151 -16.83 -3.01 10.65
N ALA A 152 -16.33 -4.25 10.62
CA ALA A 152 -16.25 -5.14 11.78
C ALA A 152 -14.90 -4.90 12.46
N GLY A 153 -14.91 -4.15 13.56
CA GLY A 153 -13.71 -3.88 14.34
C GLY A 153 -12.91 -5.14 14.65
N MET A 154 -11.66 -5.16 14.15
CA MET A 154 -10.48 -5.77 14.76
C MET A 154 -10.78 -6.94 15.72
N GLN A 155 -11.03 -8.12 15.18
CA GLN A 155 -10.67 -9.36 15.86
C GLN A 155 -9.50 -9.96 15.10
N ALA A 156 -8.33 -9.91 15.75
CA ALA A 156 -7.13 -10.59 15.31
C ALA A 156 -7.42 -12.09 15.21
N LEU A 157 -7.14 -12.68 14.05
CA LEU A 157 -6.90 -14.11 13.97
C LEU A 157 -5.40 -14.33 14.14
N PRO A 158 -4.97 -15.22 15.05
CA PRO A 158 -3.59 -15.68 15.09
C PRO A 158 -3.33 -16.55 13.86
N PHE A 159 -2.04 -16.61 13.49
CA PHE A 159 -1.48 -17.33 12.34
C PHE A 159 -2.05 -18.73 12.12
#